data_AF-A0A933N9R4-F1
#
_entry.id   AF-A0A933N9R4-F1
#
_cell.length_a   1.000
_cell.length_b   1.000
_cell.length_c   1.000
_cell.angle_alpha   90.00
_cell.angle_beta   90.00
_cell.angle_gamma   90.00
#
_symmetry.space_group_name_H-M   'P 1'
#
loop_
_entity.id
_entity.type
_entity.pdbx_description
1 polymer ?
#
loop_
_entity_poly.entity_id
_entity_poly.type
_entity_poly.pdbx_seq_one_letter_code
_entity_poly.pdbx_strand_id
1 'polypeptide(L)'
;MSPTLDAKEIYFVRSDHDPTALLARRAGIRDGWVFWDDTTRERAHRVSRVAADGPHVVVYTDSGWVYAFRPLTLDLYDVWVKRNVELSPEFHSTHELKTFYRQAAL
;
A
#
# COMPACT_ATOMS: atom_id res chain seq x y z
N MET A 1 5.22 19.92 6.41
CA MET A 1 5.28 19.02 5.24
C MET A 1 3.97 18.26 5.19
N SER A 2 3.25 18.28 4.08
CA SER A 2 2.11 17.37 3.90
C SER A 2 2.64 15.94 3.99
N PRO A 3 1.94 15.03 4.66
CA PRO A 3 2.36 13.64 4.64
C PRO A 3 2.29 13.09 3.23
N THR A 4 3.40 12.55 2.76
CA THR A 4 3.55 12.09 1.38
C THR A 4 3.83 10.59 1.36
N LEU A 5 3.10 9.89 0.50
CA LEU A 5 3.49 8.56 0.06
C LEU A 5 4.72 8.67 -0.85
N ASP A 6 5.79 7.97 -0.50
CA ASP A 6 6.98 7.81 -1.35
C ASP A 6 6.74 6.74 -2.42
N ALA A 7 6.77 7.13 -3.69
CA ALA A 7 6.57 6.23 -4.83
C ALA A 7 7.63 5.12 -4.97
N LYS A 8 8.80 5.25 -4.31
CA LYS A 8 9.85 4.20 -4.27
C LYS A 8 9.64 3.17 -3.16
N GLU A 9 8.77 3.48 -2.21
CA GLU A 9 8.42 2.59 -1.11
C GLU A 9 7.30 1.63 -1.52
N ILE A 10 7.30 0.45 -0.89
CA ILE A 10 6.20 -0.51 -0.97
C ILE A 10 5.45 -0.45 0.35
N TYR A 11 4.15 -0.25 0.28
CA TYR A 11 3.30 -0.18 1.46
C TYR A 11 2.46 -1.45 1.59
N PHE A 12 2.30 -1.92 2.82
CA PHE A 12 1.13 -2.69 3.20
C PHE A 12 -0.06 -1.72 3.27
N VAL A 13 -1.19 -2.13 2.72
CA VAL A 13 -2.43 -1.36 2.73
C VAL A 13 -3.49 -2.13 3.51
N ARG A 14 -4.24 -1.40 4.33
CA ARG A 14 -5.44 -1.91 5.00
C ARG A 14 -6.62 -0.99 4.74
N SER A 15 -7.74 -1.58 4.34
CA SER A 15 -9.04 -0.93 4.25
C SER A 15 -10.12 -1.93 4.63
N ASP A 16 -11.00 -1.53 5.54
CA ASP A 16 -12.15 -2.36 5.93
C ASP A 16 -13.22 -2.39 4.81
N HIS A 17 -13.21 -1.39 3.91
CA HIS A 17 -14.12 -1.31 2.77
C HIS A 17 -13.59 -2.04 1.52
N ASP A 18 -12.27 -2.31 1.49
CA ASP A 18 -11.58 -2.90 0.34
C ASP A 18 -10.49 -3.86 0.85
N PRO A 19 -10.88 -5.06 1.32
CA PRO A 19 -9.97 -6.01 1.94
C PRO A 19 -8.95 -6.62 0.95
N THR A 20 -9.13 -6.37 -0.35
CA THR A 20 -8.24 -6.84 -1.42
C THR A 20 -7.06 -5.90 -1.67
N ALA A 21 -7.13 -4.65 -1.21
CA ALA A 21 -6.03 -3.70 -1.32
C ALA A 21 -4.98 -3.99 -0.23
N LEU A 22 -4.15 -5.00 -0.46
CA LEU A 22 -3.17 -5.50 0.51
C LEU A 22 -1.77 -4.88 0.35
N LEU A 23 -1.41 -4.53 -0.89
CA LEU A 23 -0.12 -3.93 -1.22
C LEU A 23 -0.34 -2.64 -2.03
N ALA A 24 0.60 -1.72 -1.90
CA ALA A 24 0.69 -0.56 -2.76
C ALA A 24 2.12 -0.30 -3.21
N ARG A 25 2.31 -0.35 -4.52
CA ARG A 25 3.51 0.06 -5.24
C ARG A 25 3.26 1.39 -5.90
N ARG A 26 4.33 2.18 -6.10
CA ARG A 26 4.26 3.49 -6.80
C ARG A 26 3.16 4.39 -6.24
N ALA A 27 2.94 4.28 -4.93
CA ALA A 27 1.86 4.96 -4.26
C ALA A 27 2.14 6.47 -4.24
N GLY A 28 1.11 7.28 -4.47
CA GLY A 28 1.27 8.73 -4.51
C GLY A 28 -0.04 9.45 -4.24
N ILE A 29 0.09 10.72 -3.87
CA ILE A 29 -1.04 11.66 -3.77
C ILE A 29 -0.72 12.85 -4.65
N ARG A 30 -1.56 13.12 -5.65
CA ARG A 30 -1.41 14.25 -6.59
C ARG A 30 -2.76 14.79 -7.01
N ASP A 31 -2.88 16.10 -7.10
CA ASP A 31 -4.08 16.81 -7.57
C ASP A 31 -5.38 16.40 -6.86
N GLY A 32 -5.29 16.07 -5.57
CA GLY A 32 -6.43 15.61 -4.75
C GLY A 32 -6.83 14.15 -4.97
N TRP A 33 -5.99 13.35 -5.60
CA TRP A 33 -6.19 11.90 -5.78
C TRP A 33 -5.07 11.11 -5.11
N VAL A 34 -5.42 9.99 -4.50
CA VAL A 34 -4.49 8.93 -4.12
C VAL A 34 -4.49 7.87 -5.22
N PHE A 35 -3.33 7.34 -5.56
CA PHE A 35 -3.18 6.29 -6.56
C PHE A 35 -2.07 5.31 -6.17
N TRP A 36 -2.21 4.05 -6.58
CA TRP A 36 -1.19 3.01 -6.42
C TRP A 36 -1.46 1.81 -7.33
N ASP A 37 -0.45 0.97 -7.51
CA ASP A 37 -0.53 -0.35 -8.14
C ASP A 37 -0.58 -1.41 -7.03
N ASP A 38 -1.62 -2.25 -7.00
CA ASP A 38 -1.82 -3.26 -5.96
C ASP A 38 -1.28 -4.66 -6.31
N THR A 39 -0.44 -4.76 -7.35
CA THR A 39 0.09 -5.97 -8.01
C THR A 39 -0.86 -6.66 -8.99
N THR A 40 -2.14 -6.27 -9.02
CA THR A 40 -3.12 -6.82 -9.97
C THR A 40 -3.70 -5.75 -10.89
N ARG A 41 -3.85 -4.52 -10.40
CA ARG A 41 -4.40 -3.38 -11.13
C ARG A 41 -3.97 -2.06 -10.50
N GLU A 42 -4.14 -0.99 -11.26
CA GLU A 42 -4.05 0.37 -10.73
C GLU A 42 -5.33 0.73 -9.96
N ARG A 43 -5.18 1.41 -8.82
CA ARG A 43 -6.25 1.95 -7.99
C ARG A 43 -6.10 3.46 -7.89
N ALA A 44 -7.22 4.17 -7.87
CA ALA A 44 -7.24 5.61 -7.67
C ALA A 44 -8.52 6.06 -6.98
N HIS A 45 -8.40 6.97 -6.00
CA HIS A 45 -9.54 7.54 -5.28
C HIS A 45 -9.34 9.03 -5.02
N ARG A 46 -10.44 9.78 -5.05
CA ARG A 46 -10.46 11.19 -4.68
C ARG A 46 -10.26 11.31 -3.16
N VAL A 47 -9.35 12.19 -2.74
CA VAL A 47 -8.92 12.36 -1.35
C VAL A 47 -9.74 13.47 -0.69
N SER A 48 -10.42 13.13 0.40
CA SER A 48 -11.10 14.10 1.26
C SER A 48 -10.17 14.62 2.34
N ARG A 49 -9.37 13.74 2.94
CA ARG A 49 -8.43 14.08 4.03
C ARG A 49 -7.24 13.13 4.05
N VAL A 50 -6.09 13.64 4.47
CA VAL A 50 -4.92 12.82 4.78
C VAL A 50 -4.51 13.07 6.23
N ALA A 51 -4.25 12.01 6.98
CA ALA A 51 -3.62 12.06 8.30
C ALA A 51 -2.32 11.26 8.26
N ALA A 52 -1.34 11.63 9.07
CA ALA A 52 -0.12 10.85 9.20
C ALA A 52 0.42 10.84 10.61
N ASP A 53 1.08 9.73 10.91
CA ASP A 53 1.75 9.46 12.16
C ASP A 53 3.06 8.73 11.84
N GLY A 54 4.17 9.48 11.87
CA GLY A 54 5.48 8.99 11.44
C GLY A 54 5.46 8.44 10.00
N PRO A 55 5.81 7.16 9.79
CA PRO A 55 5.82 6.56 8.46
C PRO A 55 4.43 6.07 8.00
N HIS A 56 3.41 6.15 8.85
CA HIS A 56 2.07 5.71 8.51
C HIS A 56 1.25 6.86 7.92
N VAL A 57 0.57 6.60 6.81
CA VAL A 57 -0.31 7.56 6.15
C VAL A 57 -1.71 6.97 6.08
N VAL A 58 -2.70 7.72 6.56
CA VAL A 58 -4.12 7.34 6.48
C VAL A 58 -4.80 8.30 5.52
N VAL A 59 -5.37 7.75 4.45
CA VAL A 59 -6.09 8.49 3.43
C VAL A 59 -7.57 8.22 3.59
N TYR A 60 -8.34 9.28 3.74
CA TYR A 60 -9.79 9.29 3.70
C TYR A 60 -10.22 9.73 2.31
N THR A 61 -11.12 8.99 1.68
CA THR A 61 -11.61 9.30 0.34
C THR A 61 -12.94 10.03 0.39
N ASP A 62 -13.34 10.67 -0.72
CA ASP A 62 -14.67 11.30 -0.85
C ASP A 62 -15.80 10.26 -0.83
N SER A 63 -15.50 9.00 -1.19
CA SER A 63 -16.44 7.88 -1.13
C SER A 63 -16.62 7.31 0.29
N GLY A 64 -15.98 7.91 1.30
CA GLY A 64 -16.02 7.44 2.69
C GLY A 64 -15.12 6.24 2.99
N TRP A 65 -14.29 5.81 2.03
CA TRP A 65 -13.34 4.72 2.24
C TRP A 65 -12.10 5.24 2.96
N VAL A 66 -11.47 4.35 3.73
CA VAL A 66 -10.27 4.67 4.51
C VAL A 66 -9.18 3.68 4.19
N TYR A 67 -8.04 4.20 3.74
CA TYR A 67 -6.87 3.42 3.39
C TYR A 67 -5.70 3.78 4.31
N ALA A 68 -5.23 2.81 5.08
CA ALA A 68 -4.05 2.95 5.92
C ALA A 68 -2.83 2.34 5.20
N PHE A 69 -1.86 3.19 4.86
CA PHE A 69 -0.58 2.85 4.25
C PHE A 69 0.49 2.76 5.32
N ARG A 70 1.16 1.62 5.41
CA ARG A 70 2.29 1.39 6.31
C ARG A 70 3.45 0.83 5.50
N PRO A 71 4.71 1.26 5.70
CA PRO A 71 5.82 0.66 4.98
C PRO A 71 5.81 -0.85 5.16
N LEU A 72 5.94 -1.57 4.05
CA LEU A 72 5.89 -3.02 4.08
C LEU A 72 7.05 -3.56 4.91
N THR A 73 6.77 -4.52 5.78
CA THR A 73 7.76 -5.31 6.50
C THR A 73 7.47 -6.79 6.26
N LEU A 74 8.48 -7.64 6.47
CA LEU A 74 8.30 -9.09 6.36
C LEU A 74 7.18 -9.58 7.31
N ASP A 75 7.14 -9.08 8.55
CA ASP A 75 6.09 -9.43 9.51
C ASP A 75 4.69 -9.05 9.03
N LEU A 76 4.52 -7.84 8.46
CA LEU A 76 3.23 -7.41 7.91
C LEU A 76 2.84 -8.28 6.71
N TYR A 77 3.80 -8.63 5.85
CA TYR A 77 3.59 -9.51 4.72
C TYR A 77 3.14 -10.91 5.16
N ASP A 78 3.87 -11.55 6.07
CA ASP A 78 3.61 -12.92 6.52
C ASP A 78 2.27 -13.05 7.25
N VAL A 79 1.87 -12.02 7.99
CA VAL A 79 0.61 -12.03 8.74
C VAL A 79 -0.58 -11.66 7.86
N TRP A 80 -0.46 -10.64 6.99
CA TRP A 80 -1.62 -10.03 6.34
C TRP A 80 -1.68 -10.22 4.83
N VAL A 81 -0.55 -10.39 4.15
CA VAL A 81 -0.52 -10.46 2.69
C VAL A 81 -0.45 -11.91 2.24
N LYS A 82 0.60 -12.62 2.65
CA LYS A 82 0.92 -13.99 2.25
C LYS A 82 -0.24 -14.96 2.47
N ARG A 83 -0.99 -14.79 3.56
CA ARG A 83 -2.14 -15.64 3.92
C ARG A 83 -3.38 -15.39 3.07
N ASN A 84 -3.47 -14.24 2.42
CA ASN A 84 -4.62 -13.81 1.63
C ASN A 84 -4.35 -13.86 0.12
N VAL A 85 -3.15 -14.29 -0.30
CA VAL A 85 -2.74 -14.38 -1.70
C VAL A 85 -2.23 -15.79 -1.98
N GLU A 86 -2.87 -16.49 -2.91
CA GLU A 86 -2.49 -17.84 -3.31
C GLU A 86 -1.10 -17.83 -3.98
N LEU A 87 -0.29 -18.87 -3.74
CA LEU A 87 1.08 -19.00 -4.29
C LEU A 87 2.03 -17.83 -3.93
N SER A 88 1.79 -17.18 -2.80
CA SER A 88 2.65 -16.12 -2.28
C SER A 88 4.10 -16.61 -2.09
N PRO A 89 5.11 -15.88 -2.63
CA PRO A 89 6.51 -16.24 -2.42
C PRO A 89 6.94 -16.17 -0.95
N GLU A 90 7.96 -16.95 -0.61
CA GLU A 90 8.66 -16.87 0.66
C GLU A 90 9.81 -15.86 0.55
N PHE A 91 10.07 -15.13 1.63
CA PHE A 91 11.18 -14.19 1.70
C PHE A 91 11.90 -14.32 3.04
N HIS A 92 13.21 -14.08 3.05
CA HIS A 92 14.03 -14.16 4.27
C HIS A 92 14.26 -12.79 4.92
N SER A 93 13.92 -11.70 4.23
CA SER A 93 14.06 -10.35 4.77
C SER A 93 13.09 -9.34 4.15
N THR A 94 12.83 -8.24 4.88
CA THR A 94 12.07 -7.10 4.33
C THR A 94 12.74 -6.50 3.09
N HIS A 95 14.07 -6.52 3.01
CA HIS A 95 14.79 -5.99 1.85
C HIS A 95 14.52 -6.83 0.60
N GLU A 96 14.66 -8.15 0.71
CA GLU A 96 14.38 -9.11 -0.38
C GLU A 96 12.94 -8.99 -0.87
N LEU A 97 11.97 -9.02 0.05
CA LEU A 97 10.55 -8.81 -0.21
C LEU A 97 10.28 -7.53 -1.01
N LYS A 98 10.83 -6.39 -0.56
CA LYS A 98 10.64 -5.10 -1.24
C LYS A 98 11.30 -5.09 -2.61
N THR A 99 12.48 -5.69 -2.75
CA THR A 99 13.19 -5.79 -4.04
C THR A 99 12.38 -6.61 -5.04
N PHE A 100 11.83 -7.74 -4.63
CA PHE A 100 10.94 -8.56 -5.45
C PHE A 100 9.75 -7.74 -5.97
N TYR A 101 8.97 -7.11 -5.08
CA TYR A 101 7.77 -6.37 -5.49
C TYR A 101 8.05 -5.10 -6.31
N ARG A 102 9.24 -4.51 -6.19
CA ARG A 102 9.69 -3.41 -7.07
C ARG A 102 9.95 -3.88 -8.50
N GLN A 103 10.40 -5.11 -8.68
CA GLN A 103 10.81 -5.68 -9.98
C GLN A 103 9.73 -6.53 -10.63
N ALA A 104 8.75 -7.04 -9.86
CA ALA A 104 7.66 -7.84 -10.37
C ALA A 104 6.91 -7.10 -11.49
N ALA A 105 6.89 -7.69 -12.68
CA ALA A 105 6.06 -7.21 -13.78
C ALA A 105 4.58 -7.47 -13.46
N LEU A 106 3.70 -6.63 -14.02
CA LEU A 106 2.26 -6.88 -14.09
C LEU A 106 1.96 -7.94 -15.15
#